data_AF-A0AAU1Y4S3-F1
#
_entry.id   AF-A0AAU1Y4S3-F1
#
_cell.length_a   1.000
_cell.length_b   1.000
_cell.length_c   1.000
_cell.angle_alpha   90.00
_cell.angle_beta   90.00
_cell.angle_gamma   90.00
#
_symmetry.space_group_name_H-M   'P 1'
#
loop_
_entity.id
_entity.type
_entity.pdbx_description
1 polymer ?
#
loop_
_entity_poly.entity_id
_entity_poly.type
_entity_poly.pdbx_seq_one_letter_code
_entity_poly.pdbx_strand_id
1 'polypeptide(L)' 'MVHKALLHAWATGGIPAADHYLFDLAVPLFETEEVKNGLVSAARTPKGGRSGP' A
#
# COMPACT_ATOMS: atom_id res chain seq x y z
N MET A 1 -11.14 -4.14 -3.88
CA MET A 1 -9.99 -3.36 -4.38
C MET A 1 -9.88 -2.05 -3.59
N VAL A 2 -9.10 -2.02 -2.51
CA VAL A 2 -8.94 -0.82 -1.66
C VAL A 2 -8.47 0.40 -2.47
N HIS A 3 -7.52 0.21 -3.38
CA HIS A 3 -7.04 1.29 -4.26
C HIS A 3 -8.16 1.92 -5.10
N LYS A 4 -9.16 1.15 -5.55
CA LYS A 4 -10.29 1.69 -6.33
C LYS A 4 -11.21 2.55 -5.46
N ALA A 5 -11.43 2.17 -4.20
CA ALA A 5 -12.21 2.98 -3.26
C ALA A 5 -11.50 4.30 -2.93
N LEU A 6 -10.18 4.26 -2.71
CA LEU A 6 -9.38 5.46 -2.46
C LEU A 6 -9.35 6.40 -3.69
N LEU A 7 -9.16 5.85 -4.89
CA LEU A 7 -9.21 6.62 -6.14
C LEU A 7 -10.59 7.26 -6.36
N HIS A 8 -11.66 6.55 -6.00
CA HIS A 8 -13.01 7.08 -6.10
C HIS A 8 -13.27 8.22 -5.10
N ALA A 9 -12.81 8.07 -3.84
CA ALA A 9 -12.88 9.14 -2.84
C ALA A 9 -12.09 10.38 -3.29
N TRP A 10 -10.90 10.18 -3.86
CA TRP A 10 -10.12 11.28 -4.42
C TRP A 10 -10.82 11.96 -5.59
N ALA A 11 -11.34 11.19 -6.56
CA ALA A 11 -12.01 11.72 -7.73
C ALA A 11 -13.28 12.53 -7.40
N THR A 12 -13.96 12.20 -6.30
CA THR A 12 -15.23 12.84 -5.92
C THR A 12 -15.08 13.96 -4.91
N GLY A 13 -14.08 13.93 -4.03
CA GLY A 13 -13.93 14.89 -2.93
C GLY A 13 -12.51 15.42 -2.71
N GLY A 14 -11.59 15.14 -3.62
CA GLY A 14 -10.21 15.61 -3.53
C GLY A 14 -9.40 14.89 -2.45
N ILE A 15 -8.24 15.46 -2.15
CA ILE A 15 -7.30 14.93 -1.15
C ILE A 15 -7.95 14.79 0.24
N PRO A 16 -8.72 15.77 0.76
CA PRO A 16 -9.33 15.64 2.09
C PRO A 16 -10.30 14.46 2.22
N ALA A 17 -11.08 14.19 1.17
CA ALA A 17 -11.99 13.04 1.17
C ALA A 17 -11.21 11.72 1.12
N ALA A 18 -10.16 11.63 0.30
CA ALA A 18 -9.32 10.44 0.26
C ALA A 18 -8.59 10.19 1.60
N ASP A 19 -8.09 11.24 2.24
CA ASP A 19 -7.41 11.18 3.54
C ASP A 19 -8.31 10.62 4.64
N HIS A 20 -9.58 11.04 4.67
CA HIS A 20 -10.57 10.53 5.62
C HIS A 20 -10.72 9.01 5.57
N TYR A 21 -10.64 8.40 4.39
CA TYR A 21 -10.78 6.95 4.22
C TYR A 21 -9.44 6.20 4.19
N LEU A 22 -8.31 6.88 4.15
CA LEU A 22 -7.01 6.27 3.88
C LEU A 22 -6.66 5.22 4.95
N PHE A 23 -6.77 5.58 6.22
CA PHE A 23 -6.40 4.68 7.32
C PHE A 23 -7.38 3.51 7.47
N ASP A 24 -8.68 3.79 7.43
CA ASP A 24 -9.72 2.76 7.55
C ASP A 24 -9.60 1.70 6.45
N LEU A 25 -9.17 2.09 5.25
CA LEU A 25 -8.97 1.18 4.13
C LEU A 25 -7.59 0.52 4.12
N ALA A 26 -6.53 1.23 4.48
CA ALA A 26 -5.15 0.75 4.36
C ALA A 26 -4.67 -0.07 5.56
N VAL A 27 -5.08 0.28 6.79
CA VAL A 27 -4.61 -0.41 8.01
C VAL A 27 -4.98 -1.90 8.00
N PRO A 28 -6.21 -2.31 7.67
CA PRO A 28 -6.57 -3.73 7.62
C PRO A 28 -5.76 -4.52 6.58
N LEU A 29 -5.21 -3.87 5.56
CA LEU A 29 -4.37 -4.56 4.57
C LEU A 29 -3.10 -5.12 5.20
N PHE A 30 -2.54 -4.47 6.22
CA PHE A 30 -1.34 -4.96 6.91
C PHE A 30 -1.57 -6.25 7.69
N GLU A 31 -2.84 -6.57 7.98
CA GLU A 31 -3.20 -7.80 8.67
C GLU A 31 -3.34 -8.99 7.72
N THR A 32 -3.40 -8.76 6.41
CA THR A 32 -3.54 -9.85 5.44
C THR A 32 -2.21 -10.59 5.23
N GLU A 33 -2.30 -11.90 5.02
CA GLU A 33 -1.13 -12.75 4.83
C GLU A 33 -0.33 -12.36 3.58
N GLU A 34 -1.00 -11.88 2.53
CA GLU A 34 -0.32 -11.42 1.32
C GLU A 34 0.58 -10.22 1.59
N VAL A 35 0.10 -9.23 2.35
CA VAL A 35 0.88 -8.03 2.67
C VAL A 35 2.01 -8.36 3.63
N LYS A 36 1.77 -9.22 4.63
CA LYS A 36 2.83 -9.70 5.54
C LYS A 36 3.91 -10.45 4.76
N ASN A 37 3.54 -11.37 3.88
CA ASN A 37 4.48 -12.13 3.06
C ASN A 37 5.25 -11.21 2.10
N GLY A 38 4.58 -10.24 1.49
CA GLY A 38 5.21 -9.23 0.65
C GLY A 38 6.22 -8.39 1.41
N LEU A 39 5.90 -7.95 2.62
CA LEU A 39 6.80 -7.15 3.47
C LEU A 39 8.02 -7.96 3.92
N VAL A 40 7.82 -9.21 4.35
CA VAL A 40 8.93 -10.11 4.71
C VAL A 40 9.82 -10.39 3.50
N SER A 41 9.24 -10.61 2.32
CA SER A 41 9.99 -10.79 1.08
C SER A 41 10.80 -9.54 0.73
N ALA A 42 10.20 -8.36 0.79
CA ALA A 42 10.88 -7.09 0.52
C ALA A 42 12.02 -6.81 1.50
N ALA A 43 11.84 -7.13 2.78
CA ALA A 43 12.88 -7.00 3.81
C ALA A 43 14.03 -8.01 3.62
N ARG A 44 13.74 -9.22 3.11
CA ARG A 44 14.74 -10.26 2.81
C ARG A 44 15.51 -10.00 1.52
N THR A 45 14.96 -9.21 0.60
CA THR A 45 15.70 -8.75 -0.58
C THR A 45 16.86 -7.89 -0.08
N PRO A 46 18.13 -8.34 -0.25
CA PRO A 46 19.27 -7.50 0.06
C PRO A 46 19.11 -6.19 -0.71
N LYS A 47 19.54 -5.05 -0.16
CA LYS A 47 19.70 -3.81 -0.95
C LYS A 47 20.71 -4.07 -2.05
N GLY A 48 20.24 -4.69 -3.12
CA GLY A 48 20.99 -5.08 -4.29
C GLY A 48 21.24 -3.86 -5.14
N GLY A 49 22.01 -2.93 -4.60
CA GLY A 49 23.00 -2.24 -5.43
C GLY A 49 23.98 -3.31 -5.91
N ARG A 50 23.54 -4.14 -6.85
CA ARG A 50 24.44 -4.99 -7.62
C ARG A 50 24.58 -4.32 -8.97
N SER A 51 25.49 -3.34 -8.99
CA SER A 51 26.31 -3.12 -10.16
C SER A 51 26.96 -4.46 -10.54
N GLY A 52 26.84 -4.82 -11.80
CA GLY A 52 27.75 -5.73 -12.50
C GLY A 52 27.06 -6.82 -13.32
N PRO A 53 27.64 -7.20 -14.47
CA PRO A 53 28.72 -6.58 -15.24
C PRO A 53 28.28 -5.34 -16.06
#